data_AF-A0A662JAD4-F1
#
_entry.id   AF-A0A662JAD4-F1
#
_cell.length_a   1.000
_cell.length_b   1.000
_cell.length_c   1.000
_cell.angle_alpha   90.00
_cell.angle_beta   90.00
_cell.angle_gamma   90.00
#
_symmetry.space_group_name_H-M   'P 1'
#
loop_
_entity.id
_entity.type
_entity.pdbx_description
1 polymer ?
#
loop_
_entity_poly.entity_id
_entity_poly.type
_entity_poly.pdbx_seq_one_letter_code
_entity_poly.pdbx_strand_id
1 'polypeptide(L)'
;MKASSKRLSTCEVNILHLPKFHTPLLLLKAFSELGSRTLKLVAVIALLTSLALIAAPHVEAGGYRYVFDVGVDGDANVTITFTSKEPGSSWLLVPRGFTPWDLRVDDGYIVSDELSEAKPTSYVFYLNYSFTYSTGPDGFKAEITYRTRYVAFIEEPRGFFYSTQVSSCPSDELEVDVYLPPGSSKSVTIYGASNYLVEESNGRVVIKVFDRPKYGRLAIEFSLPNTTPNLTVVSNHHFHVKAASRYLDLAEKVLDVYVKAYPTLTELFGIELDDVEVRLYVPDINDVMSGVGGYVPFKAGKLGEINLNMFYIRAVEGSFELIALHELVHHFLWRVGIPPDRLWVHEGLAEYLSIEVAKLLKLGRGVDDHEEMLLQVALNLDNLGFVQGWDFSTVGDLTPYYAASYYVFRSLGDDYGGLNYYRMFFSYVKSRGGVEIDEEVIACLSLAANESLTYRFKGWGFELGGLKVERVETLVKNLPSWCQPAKLLAKLLLEAAKVAEEWVDRGRSKALLEAAAYITEHAELISVAVYALIALTLTWSLRRLVDLKRRS
;
A
#
# COMPACT_ATOMS: atom_id res chain seq x y z
N MET A 1 29.55 -2.22 -24.31
CA MET A 1 29.07 -1.07 -25.11
C MET A 1 28.38 -0.10 -24.16
N LYS A 2 28.92 1.11 -23.99
CA LYS A 2 28.38 2.17 -23.13
C LYS A 2 27.24 2.88 -23.86
N ALA A 3 26.09 3.03 -23.22
CA ALA A 3 25.12 4.07 -23.55
C ALA A 3 24.50 4.61 -22.25
N SER A 4 24.69 5.91 -22.07
CA SER A 4 24.40 6.72 -20.90
C SER A 4 22.91 7.03 -20.77
N SER A 5 22.43 7.02 -19.53
CA SER A 5 21.16 7.61 -19.10
C SER A 5 21.08 9.10 -19.44
N LYS A 6 19.87 9.60 -19.72
CA LYS A 6 19.50 11.00 -19.51
C LYS A 6 18.07 11.08 -18.97
N ARG A 7 17.98 11.57 -17.74
CA ARG A 7 16.75 12.06 -17.08
C ARG A 7 16.10 13.14 -17.93
N LEU A 8 14.76 13.16 -17.97
CA LEU A 8 13.99 14.35 -18.33
C LEU A 8 13.11 14.74 -17.15
N SER A 9 13.38 15.96 -16.68
CA SER A 9 12.71 16.69 -15.62
C SER A 9 11.44 17.37 -16.13
N THR A 10 10.41 17.34 -15.29
CA THR A 10 9.39 18.38 -15.03
C THR A 10 9.38 19.61 -15.94
N CYS A 11 8.29 19.82 -16.68
CA CYS A 11 7.92 21.09 -17.27
C CYS A 11 6.86 21.80 -16.41
N GLU A 12 7.26 22.93 -15.83
CA GLU A 12 6.39 24.00 -15.34
C GLU A 12 5.67 24.66 -16.53
N VAL A 13 4.37 24.92 -16.38
CA VAL A 13 3.58 25.72 -17.34
C VAL A 13 3.48 27.14 -16.81
N ASN A 14 4.22 28.05 -17.44
CA ASN A 14 4.07 29.49 -17.24
C ASN A 14 2.92 30.03 -18.08
N ILE A 15 1.98 30.70 -17.40
CA ILE A 15 0.86 31.45 -17.96
C ILE A 15 1.41 32.72 -18.61
N LEU A 16 1.23 32.87 -19.93
CA LEU A 16 1.45 34.13 -20.64
C LEU A 16 0.11 34.70 -21.13
N HIS A 17 -0.22 35.87 -20.58
CA HIS A 17 -1.29 36.75 -21.04
C HIS A 17 -1.16 37.06 -22.54
N LEU A 18 -2.23 36.81 -23.31
CA LEU A 18 -2.40 37.39 -24.64
C LEU A 18 -3.25 38.68 -24.56
N PRO A 19 -2.85 39.77 -25.23
CA PRO A 19 -3.56 41.04 -25.19
C PRO A 19 -4.78 41.04 -26.10
N LYS A 20 -5.81 41.79 -25.67
CA LYS A 20 -7.02 42.12 -26.43
C LYS A 20 -6.64 42.83 -27.74
N PHE A 21 -6.91 42.20 -28.89
CA PHE A 21 -6.82 42.89 -30.18
C PHE A 21 -8.10 43.67 -30.47
N HIS A 22 -7.93 44.98 -30.62
CA HIS A 22 -8.89 45.87 -31.27
C HIS A 22 -8.64 45.91 -32.78
N THR A 23 -9.73 46.13 -33.52
CA THR A 23 -9.88 46.63 -34.91
C THR A 23 -9.92 45.65 -36.10
N PRO A 24 -11.09 45.55 -36.80
CA PRO A 24 -11.23 44.98 -38.15
C PRO A 24 -10.71 45.91 -39.27
N LEU A 25 -10.38 47.17 -38.96
CA LEU A 25 -10.03 48.20 -39.97
C LEU A 25 -8.62 48.03 -40.57
N LEU A 26 -7.69 47.40 -39.85
CA LEU A 26 -6.29 47.21 -40.30
C LEU A 26 -6.17 46.12 -41.38
N LEU A 27 -7.03 45.10 -41.33
CA LEU A 27 -7.07 44.02 -42.30
C LEU A 27 -7.48 44.53 -43.69
N LEU A 28 -8.50 45.39 -43.77
CA LEU A 28 -9.02 45.96 -45.03
C LEU A 28 -7.99 46.75 -45.85
N LYS A 29 -7.00 47.41 -45.20
CA LYS A 29 -5.92 48.10 -45.91
C LYS A 29 -4.92 47.15 -46.57
N ALA A 30 -4.61 46.02 -45.92
CA ALA A 30 -3.69 45.01 -46.46
C ALA A 30 -4.24 44.27 -47.70
N PHE A 31 -5.56 44.23 -47.89
CA PHE A 31 -6.20 43.56 -49.04
C PHE A 31 -6.07 44.31 -50.37
N SER A 32 -5.74 45.60 -50.35
CA SER A 32 -5.67 46.43 -51.57
C SER A 32 -4.37 46.27 -52.38
N GLU A 33 -3.30 45.73 -51.79
CA GLU A 33 -1.95 45.66 -52.40
C GLU A 33 -1.54 44.27 -52.95
N LEU A 34 -2.41 43.26 -52.87
CA LEU A 34 -2.09 41.90 -53.31
C LEU A 34 -2.28 41.72 -54.84
N GLY A 35 -1.16 41.59 -55.55
CA GLY A 35 -1.08 41.65 -57.02
C GLY A 35 -1.50 40.41 -57.83
N SER A 36 -1.99 39.31 -57.22
CA SER A 36 -2.46 38.15 -57.99
C SER A 36 -3.85 37.68 -57.54
N ARG A 37 -4.70 37.31 -58.51
CA ARG A 37 -6.05 36.78 -58.29
C ARG A 37 -6.06 35.55 -57.37
N THR A 38 -4.98 34.76 -57.39
CA THR A 38 -4.79 33.58 -56.54
C THR A 38 -4.58 33.93 -55.07
N LEU A 39 -3.81 34.96 -54.73
CA LEU A 39 -3.63 35.36 -53.32
C LEU A 39 -4.90 35.97 -52.72
N LYS A 40 -5.71 36.68 -53.52
CA LYS A 40 -7.01 37.19 -53.06
C LYS A 40 -8.00 36.04 -52.77
N LEU A 41 -7.99 34.99 -53.57
CA LEU A 41 -8.84 33.82 -53.36
C LEU A 41 -8.44 33.05 -52.10
N VAL A 42 -7.14 32.81 -51.88
CA VAL A 42 -6.63 32.16 -50.66
C VAL A 42 -6.95 32.97 -49.42
N ALA A 43 -6.83 34.30 -49.49
CA ALA A 43 -7.15 35.16 -48.36
C ALA A 43 -8.67 35.24 -48.08
N VAL A 44 -9.51 35.18 -49.11
CA VAL A 44 -10.98 35.06 -48.94
C VAL A 44 -11.36 33.70 -48.37
N ILE A 45 -10.72 32.61 -48.81
CA ILE A 45 -10.94 31.27 -48.22
C ILE A 45 -10.48 31.28 -46.75
N ALA A 46 -9.31 31.84 -46.44
CA ALA A 46 -8.81 31.97 -45.07
C ALA A 46 -9.74 32.82 -44.17
N LEU A 47 -10.32 33.88 -44.74
CA LEU A 47 -11.29 34.74 -44.06
C LEU A 47 -12.64 34.02 -43.85
N LEU A 48 -13.11 33.28 -44.85
CA LEU A 48 -14.32 32.47 -44.75
C LEU A 48 -14.16 31.28 -43.80
N THR A 49 -12.98 30.65 -43.75
CA THR A 49 -12.68 29.59 -42.77
C THR A 49 -12.53 30.13 -41.37
N SER A 50 -11.99 31.34 -41.19
CA SER A 50 -11.92 31.98 -39.85
C SER A 50 -13.29 32.49 -39.40
N LEU A 51 -14.12 33.03 -40.30
CA LEU A 51 -15.52 33.35 -40.01
C LEU A 51 -16.35 32.09 -39.73
N ALA A 52 -16.11 30.97 -40.42
CA ALA A 52 -16.77 29.69 -40.15
C ALA A 52 -16.31 29.07 -38.80
N LEU A 53 -15.06 29.29 -38.38
CA LEU A 53 -14.59 28.89 -37.05
C LEU A 53 -15.20 29.74 -35.92
N ILE A 54 -15.48 31.02 -36.19
CA ILE A 54 -16.12 31.93 -35.23
C ILE A 54 -17.64 31.75 -35.21
N ALA A 55 -18.22 31.25 -36.30
CA ALA A 55 -19.65 30.96 -36.46
C ALA A 55 -20.02 29.49 -36.16
N ALA A 56 -19.16 28.74 -35.45
CA ALA A 56 -19.64 27.54 -34.78
C ALA A 56 -20.76 27.97 -33.82
N PRO A 57 -21.96 27.36 -33.87
CA PRO A 57 -23.03 27.71 -32.96
C PRO A 57 -22.49 27.59 -31.54
N HIS A 58 -22.63 28.66 -30.77
CA HIS A 58 -22.39 28.64 -29.34
C HIS A 58 -23.49 27.74 -28.76
N VAL A 59 -23.26 26.44 -28.72
CA VAL A 59 -24.16 25.51 -28.03
C VAL A 59 -24.09 25.91 -26.57
N GLU A 60 -25.23 26.34 -26.03
CA GLU A 60 -25.33 26.65 -24.61
C GLU A 60 -24.98 25.38 -23.83
N ALA A 61 -23.98 25.47 -22.96
CA ALA A 61 -23.46 24.31 -22.24
C ALA A 61 -24.58 23.65 -21.42
N GLY A 62 -24.58 22.31 -21.37
CA GLY A 62 -25.42 21.60 -20.41
C GLY A 62 -24.95 21.85 -18.98
N GLY A 63 -25.78 21.51 -18.00
CA GLY A 63 -25.45 21.67 -16.59
C GLY A 63 -25.73 20.39 -15.81
N TYR A 64 -24.77 19.96 -15.00
CA TYR A 64 -24.93 18.89 -14.02
C TYR A 64 -25.07 19.47 -12.61
N ARG A 65 -26.00 18.91 -11.84
CA ARG A 65 -26.10 19.14 -10.40
C ARG A 65 -26.12 17.81 -9.67
N TYR A 66 -25.10 17.59 -8.84
CA TYR A 66 -25.01 16.45 -7.94
C TYR A 66 -25.57 16.87 -6.58
N VAL A 67 -26.45 16.05 -6.01
CA VAL A 67 -26.98 16.24 -4.65
C VAL A 67 -26.68 14.99 -3.85
N PHE A 68 -25.87 15.14 -2.81
CA PHE A 68 -25.62 14.12 -1.80
C PHE A 68 -26.47 14.43 -0.57
N ASP A 69 -27.56 13.68 -0.39
CA ASP A 69 -28.37 13.78 0.82
C ASP A 69 -27.92 12.75 1.86
N VAL A 70 -27.08 13.18 2.81
CA VAL A 70 -26.44 12.30 3.80
C VAL A 70 -27.32 12.14 5.04
N GLY A 71 -27.82 10.93 5.26
CA GLY A 71 -28.66 10.56 6.38
C GLY A 71 -27.92 10.51 7.73
N VAL A 72 -28.69 10.26 8.80
CA VAL A 72 -28.17 10.18 10.18
C VAL A 72 -27.12 9.10 10.36
N ASP A 73 -27.17 8.01 9.58
CA ASP A 73 -26.26 6.87 9.66
C ASP A 73 -24.99 7.03 8.78
N GLY A 74 -24.96 8.07 7.93
CA GLY A 74 -23.86 8.31 6.97
C GLY A 74 -24.08 7.70 5.58
N ASP A 75 -25.18 6.97 5.39
CA ASP A 75 -25.71 6.63 4.07
C ASP A 75 -26.12 7.87 3.29
N ALA A 76 -26.03 7.83 1.96
CA ALA A 76 -26.49 8.93 1.11
C ALA A 76 -27.45 8.45 0.00
N ASN A 77 -28.48 9.26 -0.24
CA ASN A 77 -29.18 9.25 -1.52
C ASN A 77 -28.47 10.25 -2.44
N VAL A 78 -28.08 9.79 -3.62
CA VAL A 78 -27.40 10.61 -4.61
C VAL A 78 -28.34 10.86 -5.77
N THR A 79 -28.57 12.13 -6.08
CA THR A 79 -29.35 12.57 -7.23
C THR A 79 -28.45 13.39 -8.14
N ILE A 80 -28.40 13.02 -9.41
CA ILE A 80 -27.65 13.73 -10.45
C ILE A 80 -28.67 14.23 -11.46
N THR A 81 -28.83 15.54 -11.54
CA THR A 81 -29.69 16.16 -12.54
C THR A 81 -28.83 16.72 -13.66
N PHE A 82 -29.18 16.40 -14.91
CA PHE A 82 -28.62 17.02 -16.10
C PHE A 82 -29.69 17.86 -16.79
N THR A 83 -29.35 19.09 -17.17
CA THR A 83 -30.24 20.00 -17.90
C THR A 83 -29.55 20.63 -19.10
N SER A 84 -30.26 20.82 -20.20
CA SER A 84 -29.76 21.56 -21.36
C SER A 84 -30.91 22.22 -22.13
N LYS A 85 -30.66 23.38 -22.73
CA LYS A 85 -31.65 24.11 -23.55
C LYS A 85 -31.65 23.70 -25.02
N GLU A 86 -30.56 23.09 -25.48
CA GLU A 86 -30.34 22.67 -26.86
C GLU A 86 -30.14 21.15 -26.93
N PRO A 87 -30.51 20.48 -28.04
CA PRO A 87 -30.21 19.06 -28.22
C PRO A 87 -28.70 18.82 -28.27
N GLY A 88 -28.24 17.65 -27.82
CA GLY A 88 -26.81 17.41 -27.73
C GLY A 88 -26.43 16.01 -27.27
N SER A 89 -25.21 15.91 -26.74
CA SER A 89 -24.65 14.68 -26.19
C SER A 89 -23.83 15.00 -24.95
N SER A 90 -23.93 14.16 -23.93
CA SER A 90 -23.12 14.29 -22.71
C SER A 90 -22.76 12.91 -22.17
N TRP A 91 -21.95 12.90 -21.11
CA TRP A 91 -21.55 11.69 -20.42
C TRP A 91 -21.25 11.96 -18.95
N LEU A 92 -21.38 10.90 -18.16
CA LEU A 92 -20.96 10.84 -16.76
C LEU A 92 -20.58 9.41 -16.37
N LEU A 93 -19.97 9.27 -15.20
CA LEU A 93 -19.68 8.00 -14.57
C LEU A 93 -20.83 7.61 -13.64
N VAL A 94 -21.30 6.37 -13.79
CA VAL A 94 -22.37 5.78 -12.99
C VAL A 94 -21.85 4.55 -12.22
N PRO A 95 -22.47 4.18 -11.08
CA PRO A 95 -22.05 3.02 -10.29
C PRO A 95 -21.95 1.71 -11.09
N ARG A 96 -20.92 0.91 -10.80
CA ARG A 96 -20.71 -0.45 -11.30
C ARG A 96 -20.86 -1.45 -10.17
N GLY A 97 -21.97 -2.17 -10.13
CA GLY A 97 -22.14 -3.38 -9.31
C GLY A 97 -22.25 -3.17 -7.80
N PHE A 98 -21.82 -2.03 -7.23
CA PHE A 98 -21.92 -1.76 -5.79
C PHE A 98 -23.28 -1.18 -5.37
N THR A 99 -24.04 -0.61 -6.31
CA THR A 99 -25.43 -0.18 -6.10
C THR A 99 -26.15 -0.06 -7.44
N PRO A 100 -27.45 -0.41 -7.54
CA PRO A 100 -28.25 -0.10 -8.72
C PRO A 100 -28.48 1.42 -8.82
N TRP A 101 -28.68 1.90 -10.05
CA TRP A 101 -29.05 3.28 -10.33
C TRP A 101 -30.20 3.31 -11.34
N ASP A 102 -31.03 4.34 -11.22
CA ASP A 102 -32.20 4.55 -12.08
C ASP A 102 -32.04 5.86 -12.87
N LEU A 103 -32.52 5.87 -14.11
CA LEU A 103 -32.58 7.04 -14.98
C LEU A 103 -34.04 7.41 -15.27
N ARG A 104 -34.39 8.66 -15.00
CA ARG A 104 -35.68 9.25 -15.37
C ARG A 104 -35.45 10.46 -16.27
N VAL A 105 -36.19 10.55 -17.37
CA VAL A 105 -36.23 11.76 -18.20
C VAL A 105 -37.50 12.52 -17.84
N ASP A 106 -37.33 13.75 -17.37
CA ASP A 106 -38.42 14.63 -16.95
C ASP A 106 -38.94 15.49 -18.11
N ASP A 107 -38.05 15.93 -19.01
CA ASP A 107 -38.40 16.67 -20.23
C ASP A 107 -37.45 16.33 -21.38
N GLY A 108 -37.98 16.32 -22.61
CA GLY A 108 -37.31 15.81 -23.80
C GLY A 108 -37.24 14.28 -23.86
N TYR A 109 -36.26 13.74 -24.60
CA TYR A 109 -36.05 12.29 -24.71
C TYR A 109 -34.61 11.95 -25.07
N ILE A 110 -34.17 10.75 -24.66
CA ILE A 110 -32.89 10.16 -25.05
C ILE A 110 -33.04 9.55 -26.44
N VAL A 111 -32.15 9.94 -27.35
CA VAL A 111 -32.11 9.45 -28.72
C VAL A 111 -31.30 8.15 -28.80
N SER A 112 -30.17 8.11 -28.09
CA SER A 112 -29.33 6.93 -27.94
C SER A 112 -28.49 7.02 -26.67
N ASP A 113 -28.17 5.88 -26.10
CA ASP A 113 -27.26 5.76 -24.96
C ASP A 113 -26.33 4.55 -25.09
N GLU A 114 -25.21 4.62 -24.37
CA GLU A 114 -24.22 3.55 -24.28
C GLU A 114 -23.66 3.50 -22.86
N LEU A 115 -23.56 2.29 -22.34
CA LEU A 115 -22.84 1.99 -21.10
C LEU A 115 -21.58 1.21 -21.43
N SER A 116 -20.41 1.76 -21.10
CA SER A 116 -19.12 1.17 -21.44
C SER A 116 -18.08 1.35 -20.34
N GLU A 117 -16.94 0.69 -20.47
CA GLU A 117 -15.78 0.95 -19.63
C GLU A 117 -15.31 2.40 -19.83
N ALA A 118 -15.06 3.10 -18.72
CA ALA A 118 -14.41 4.40 -18.78
C ALA A 118 -13.00 4.28 -19.40
N LYS A 119 -12.66 5.22 -20.30
CA LYS A 119 -11.38 5.29 -21.00
C LYS A 119 -10.81 6.71 -20.92
N PRO A 120 -9.48 6.90 -20.89
CA PRO A 120 -8.43 5.87 -20.96
C PRO A 120 -8.23 5.08 -19.66
N THR A 121 -8.78 5.55 -18.54
CA THR A 121 -8.65 4.91 -17.23
C THR A 121 -9.88 4.06 -16.92
N SER A 122 -9.70 2.75 -16.74
CA SER A 122 -10.76 1.87 -16.25
C SER A 122 -10.99 2.13 -14.76
N TYR A 123 -12.25 2.28 -14.36
CA TYR A 123 -12.65 2.44 -12.97
C TYR A 123 -13.28 1.15 -12.47
N VAL A 124 -12.72 0.57 -11.41
CA VAL A 124 -13.24 -0.67 -10.80
C VAL A 124 -14.70 -0.53 -10.37
N PHE A 125 -15.09 0.65 -9.89
CA PHE A 125 -16.42 0.90 -9.33
C PHE A 125 -17.36 1.71 -10.23
N TYR A 126 -16.93 2.13 -11.42
CA TYR A 126 -17.75 3.03 -12.26
C TYR A 126 -17.71 2.64 -13.74
N LEU A 127 -18.84 2.83 -14.41
CA LEU A 127 -18.96 2.72 -15.86
C LEU A 127 -19.18 4.10 -16.46
N ASN A 128 -18.76 4.29 -17.71
CA ASN A 128 -19.09 5.46 -18.49
C ASN A 128 -20.47 5.32 -19.11
N TYR A 129 -21.37 6.23 -18.78
CA TYR A 129 -22.68 6.36 -19.39
C TYR A 129 -22.67 7.57 -20.32
N SER A 130 -22.70 7.32 -21.62
CA SER A 130 -22.75 8.34 -22.67
C SER A 130 -24.15 8.34 -23.28
N PHE A 131 -24.72 9.52 -23.53
CA PHE A 131 -26.06 9.62 -24.11
C PHE A 131 -26.18 10.82 -25.05
N THR A 132 -27.05 10.68 -26.05
CA THR A 132 -27.50 11.74 -26.94
C THR A 132 -28.98 12.02 -26.68
N TYR A 133 -29.38 13.28 -26.78
CA TYR A 133 -30.69 13.72 -26.33
C TYR A 133 -31.28 14.82 -27.21
N SER A 134 -32.60 14.90 -27.20
CA SER A 134 -33.37 15.95 -27.85
C SER A 134 -34.23 16.68 -26.82
N THR A 135 -34.46 17.97 -27.05
CA THR A 135 -35.17 18.85 -26.13
C THR A 135 -36.68 18.77 -26.30
N GLY A 136 -37.39 18.84 -25.18
CA GLY A 136 -38.83 19.08 -25.11
C GLY A 136 -39.14 20.58 -24.99
N PRO A 137 -40.37 20.94 -24.59
CA PRO A 137 -40.82 22.33 -24.50
C PRO A 137 -40.01 23.21 -23.54
N ASP A 138 -39.52 22.66 -22.41
CA ASP A 138 -38.78 23.40 -21.38
C ASP A 138 -37.25 23.17 -21.45
N GLY A 139 -36.84 22.23 -22.30
CA GLY A 139 -35.45 21.84 -22.57
C GLY A 139 -35.29 20.32 -22.52
N PHE A 140 -34.09 19.86 -22.20
CA PHE A 140 -33.87 18.47 -21.80
C PHE A 140 -33.58 18.43 -20.31
N LYS A 141 -34.21 17.51 -19.59
CA LYS A 141 -33.94 17.25 -18.17
C LYS A 141 -33.95 15.77 -17.89
N ALA A 142 -32.84 15.27 -17.34
CA ALA A 142 -32.71 13.89 -16.89
C ALA A 142 -32.22 13.84 -15.44
N GLU A 143 -32.64 12.81 -14.73
CA GLU A 143 -32.33 12.57 -13.33
C GLU A 143 -31.82 11.14 -13.18
N ILE A 144 -30.61 10.99 -12.64
CA ILE A 144 -30.03 9.71 -12.24
C ILE A 144 -30.04 9.64 -10.72
N THR A 145 -30.56 8.55 -10.16
CA THR A 145 -30.61 8.36 -8.71
C THR A 145 -30.02 7.03 -8.30
N TYR A 146 -29.35 7.01 -7.15
CA TYR A 146 -28.91 5.79 -6.49
C TYR A 146 -28.71 6.03 -4.99
N ARG A 147 -28.72 4.95 -4.22
CA ARG A 147 -28.40 4.98 -2.78
C ARG A 147 -27.06 4.30 -2.55
N THR A 148 -26.26 4.85 -1.64
CA THR A 148 -24.98 4.24 -1.27
C THR A 148 -24.75 4.35 0.23
N ARG A 149 -24.22 3.26 0.81
CA ARG A 149 -23.79 3.24 2.21
C ARG A 149 -22.38 3.84 2.34
N TYR A 150 -22.02 4.23 3.55
CA TYR A 150 -20.64 4.64 3.90
C TYR A 150 -20.07 5.80 3.07
N VAL A 151 -20.92 6.76 2.69
CA VAL A 151 -20.45 8.01 2.05
C VAL A 151 -19.94 8.97 3.12
N ALA A 152 -20.56 8.96 4.30
CA ALA A 152 -20.02 9.57 5.50
C ALA A 152 -19.77 8.53 6.59
N PHE A 153 -18.63 8.66 7.25
CA PHE A 153 -18.24 7.90 8.43
C PHE A 153 -18.41 8.78 9.67
N ILE A 154 -19.07 8.28 10.72
CA ILE A 154 -19.51 9.09 11.87
C ILE A 154 -19.22 8.34 13.18
N GLU A 155 -18.41 8.95 14.02
CA GLU A 155 -18.13 8.55 15.41
C GLU A 155 -18.10 9.85 16.18
N GLU A 156 -19.24 10.17 16.80
CA GLU A 156 -19.47 11.50 17.32
C GLU A 156 -18.39 11.91 18.34
N PRO A 157 -18.02 13.20 18.39
CA PRO A 157 -18.56 14.29 17.59
C PRO A 157 -17.96 14.38 16.19
N ARG A 158 -17.15 13.42 15.72
CA ARG A 158 -16.43 13.51 14.45
C ARG A 158 -17.21 12.85 13.30
N GLY A 159 -17.11 13.46 12.13
CA GLY A 159 -17.62 12.91 10.88
C GLY A 159 -16.70 13.19 9.71
N PHE A 160 -16.61 12.23 8.79
CA PHE A 160 -15.81 12.33 7.56
C PHE A 160 -16.66 11.90 6.37
N PHE A 161 -16.98 12.83 5.49
CA PHE A 161 -17.67 12.58 4.22
C PHE A 161 -16.64 12.46 3.09
N TYR A 162 -16.84 11.49 2.20
CA TYR A 162 -16.05 11.33 1.00
C TYR A 162 -16.94 10.90 -0.16
N SER A 163 -17.07 11.75 -1.17
CA SER A 163 -18.04 11.58 -2.25
C SER A 163 -17.82 10.28 -3.05
N THR A 164 -18.88 9.80 -3.70
CA THR A 164 -18.72 8.95 -4.89
C THR A 164 -18.06 9.75 -6.02
N GLN A 165 -17.77 9.10 -7.16
CA GLN A 165 -17.11 9.78 -8.28
C GLN A 165 -18.05 10.88 -8.82
N VAL A 166 -17.58 12.13 -8.78
CA VAL A 166 -18.25 13.24 -9.43
C VAL A 166 -17.62 13.42 -10.81
N SER A 167 -18.45 13.39 -11.86
CA SER A 167 -17.99 13.45 -13.24
C SER A 167 -19.01 14.11 -14.15
N SER A 168 -18.52 14.73 -15.23
CA SER A 168 -19.35 15.36 -16.25
C SER A 168 -18.52 15.65 -17.48
N CYS A 169 -19.18 15.77 -18.64
CA CYS A 169 -18.54 16.25 -19.86
C CYS A 169 -17.85 17.62 -19.62
N PRO A 170 -16.58 17.85 -20.01
CA PRO A 170 -15.83 19.07 -19.67
C PRO A 170 -16.47 20.39 -20.13
N SER A 171 -17.29 20.36 -21.18
CA SER A 171 -18.01 21.53 -21.69
C SER A 171 -19.18 21.95 -20.81
N ASP A 172 -19.69 21.04 -19.97
CA ASP A 172 -20.88 21.28 -19.17
C ASP A 172 -20.54 21.94 -17.83
N GLU A 173 -21.45 22.75 -17.31
CA GLU A 173 -21.37 23.28 -15.95
C GLU A 173 -21.58 22.17 -14.92
N LEU A 174 -21.01 22.32 -13.73
CA LEU A 174 -21.12 21.33 -12.66
C LEU A 174 -21.27 22.03 -11.31
N GLU A 175 -22.34 21.67 -10.60
CA GLU A 175 -22.56 22.02 -9.20
C GLU A 175 -22.66 20.75 -8.35
N VAL A 176 -22.20 20.83 -7.11
CA VAL A 176 -22.31 19.74 -6.13
C VAL A 176 -22.84 20.28 -4.81
N ASP A 177 -23.97 19.74 -4.36
CA ASP A 177 -24.56 20.03 -3.06
C ASP A 177 -24.40 18.82 -2.14
N VAL A 178 -23.86 19.05 -0.95
CA VAL A 178 -23.78 18.03 0.11
C VAL A 178 -24.58 18.49 1.31
N TYR A 179 -25.68 17.79 1.59
CA TYR A 179 -26.47 17.96 2.81
C TYR A 179 -25.89 17.07 3.89
N LEU A 180 -25.25 17.67 4.90
CA LEU A 180 -24.69 16.92 6.01
C LEU A 180 -25.77 16.30 6.92
N PRO A 181 -25.40 15.29 7.73
CA PRO A 181 -26.31 14.71 8.71
C PRO A 181 -26.93 15.78 9.63
N PRO A 182 -28.19 15.62 10.06
CA PRO A 182 -28.81 16.51 11.05
C PRO A 182 -27.93 16.70 12.30
N GLY A 183 -27.86 17.93 12.80
CA GLY A 183 -27.03 18.28 13.96
C GLY A 183 -25.56 18.57 13.66
N SER A 184 -25.15 18.55 12.39
CA SER A 184 -23.80 18.94 11.97
C SER A 184 -23.54 20.43 12.18
N SER A 185 -22.29 20.77 12.50
CA SER A 185 -21.79 22.14 12.60
C SER A 185 -21.52 22.75 11.22
N LYS A 186 -21.65 24.08 11.09
CA LYS A 186 -21.18 24.84 9.91
C LYS A 186 -19.66 24.94 9.82
N SER A 187 -18.94 24.67 10.92
CA SER A 187 -17.48 24.62 10.91
C SER A 187 -17.03 23.30 10.30
N VAL A 188 -16.72 23.34 9.02
CA VAL A 188 -16.29 22.19 8.21
C VAL A 188 -14.95 22.47 7.55
N THR A 189 -14.21 21.42 7.23
CA THR A 189 -13.00 21.50 6.41
C THR A 189 -13.23 20.73 5.12
N ILE A 190 -13.06 21.42 3.99
CA ILE A 190 -13.40 20.89 2.66
C ILE A 190 -12.12 20.69 1.86
N TYR A 191 -12.01 19.53 1.24
CA TYR A 191 -10.88 19.13 0.40
C TYR A 191 -11.38 18.75 -0.99
N GLY A 192 -10.61 19.15 -2.01
CA GLY A 192 -10.94 18.88 -3.41
C GLY A 192 -11.76 19.99 -4.08
N ALA A 193 -12.18 21.03 -3.35
CA ALA A 193 -12.85 22.21 -3.94
C ALA A 193 -12.31 23.51 -3.36
N SER A 194 -12.39 24.58 -4.15
CA SER A 194 -11.94 25.93 -3.76
C SER A 194 -13.04 26.97 -3.79
N ASN A 195 -14.08 26.76 -4.59
CA ASN A 195 -15.22 27.67 -4.71
C ASN A 195 -16.47 27.02 -4.13
N TYR A 196 -16.74 27.30 -2.87
CA TYR A 196 -17.85 26.73 -2.14
C TYR A 196 -18.57 27.73 -1.23
N LEU A 197 -19.80 27.41 -0.89
CA LEU A 197 -20.62 28.09 0.11
C LEU A 197 -21.08 27.07 1.16
N VAL A 198 -21.01 27.45 2.43
CA VAL A 198 -21.59 26.67 3.54
C VAL A 198 -22.78 27.44 4.09
N GLU A 199 -23.97 26.86 3.99
CA GLU A 199 -25.21 27.48 4.45
C GLU A 199 -26.09 26.51 5.24
N GLU A 200 -27.20 27.00 5.77
CA GLU A 200 -28.24 26.18 6.36
C GLU A 200 -29.46 26.20 5.46
N SER A 201 -29.96 25.01 5.11
CA SER A 201 -31.19 24.83 4.35
C SER A 201 -32.02 23.75 5.01
N ASN A 202 -33.30 24.04 5.28
CA ASN A 202 -34.23 23.11 5.92
C ASN A 202 -33.69 22.51 7.24
N GLY A 203 -32.99 23.31 8.04
CA GLY A 203 -32.42 22.88 9.33
C GLY A 203 -31.20 21.96 9.22
N ARG A 204 -30.58 21.84 8.04
CA ARG A 204 -29.37 21.07 7.80
C ARG A 204 -28.28 21.95 7.20
N VAL A 205 -27.03 21.62 7.51
CA VAL A 205 -25.86 22.26 6.89
C VAL A 205 -25.72 21.73 5.46
N VAL A 206 -25.57 22.65 4.52
CA VAL A 206 -25.39 22.35 3.09
C VAL A 206 -24.09 22.99 2.61
N ILE A 207 -23.27 22.18 1.95
CA ILE A 207 -22.06 22.63 1.25
C ILE A 207 -22.40 22.65 -0.24
N LYS A 208 -22.40 23.83 -0.83
CA LYS A 208 -22.58 24.02 -2.27
C LYS A 208 -21.23 24.29 -2.90
N VAL A 209 -20.86 23.50 -3.89
CA VAL A 209 -19.59 23.60 -4.61
C VAL A 209 -19.90 23.96 -6.06
N PHE A 210 -19.23 24.99 -6.57
CA PHE A 210 -19.48 25.54 -7.92
C PHE A 210 -18.35 25.26 -8.91
N ASP A 211 -17.27 24.62 -8.45
CA ASP A 211 -16.15 24.15 -9.26
C ASP A 211 -16.10 22.62 -9.33
N ARG A 212 -15.48 22.09 -10.39
CA ARG A 212 -15.25 20.65 -10.52
C ARG A 212 -14.33 20.17 -9.41
N PRO A 213 -14.73 19.18 -8.59
CA PRO A 213 -13.85 18.67 -7.55
C PRO A 213 -12.55 18.11 -8.16
N LYS A 214 -11.42 18.40 -7.50
CA LYS A 214 -10.10 17.89 -7.87
C LYS A 214 -10.15 16.36 -7.89
N TYR A 215 -9.71 15.77 -9.01
CA TYR A 215 -9.79 14.33 -9.26
C TYR A 215 -11.22 13.74 -9.21
N GLY A 216 -12.25 14.59 -9.28
CA GLY A 216 -13.66 14.22 -9.19
C GLY A 216 -14.07 13.68 -7.82
N ARG A 217 -13.38 14.09 -6.75
CA ARG A 217 -13.67 13.70 -5.37
C ARG A 217 -13.76 14.92 -4.45
N LEU A 218 -14.75 14.91 -3.58
CA LEU A 218 -14.94 15.89 -2.52
C LEU A 218 -14.84 15.17 -1.18
N ALA A 219 -14.00 15.67 -0.28
CA ALA A 219 -13.94 15.21 1.11
C ALA A 219 -14.30 16.35 2.06
N ILE A 220 -15.05 16.04 3.11
CA ILE A 220 -15.50 17.03 4.09
C ILE A 220 -15.32 16.43 5.49
N GLU A 221 -14.48 17.06 6.29
CA GLU A 221 -14.44 16.83 7.74
C GLU A 221 -15.47 17.72 8.40
N PHE A 222 -16.33 17.13 9.24
CA PHE A 222 -17.41 17.82 9.92
C PHE A 222 -17.55 17.33 11.37
N SER A 223 -18.37 18.03 12.15
CA SER A 223 -18.63 17.67 13.54
C SER A 223 -20.11 17.71 13.91
N LEU A 224 -20.51 16.85 14.86
CA LEU A 224 -21.82 16.84 15.50
C LEU A 224 -21.66 17.20 16.99
N PRO A 225 -21.50 18.50 17.33
CA PRO A 225 -20.99 18.94 18.64
C PRO A 225 -21.90 18.60 19.83
N ASN A 226 -23.19 18.38 19.59
CA ASN A 226 -24.18 18.10 20.65
C ASN A 226 -24.48 16.61 20.81
N THR A 227 -23.66 15.74 20.20
CA THR A 227 -23.85 14.29 20.22
C THR A 227 -22.59 13.60 20.70
N THR A 228 -22.75 12.56 21.51
CA THR A 228 -21.66 11.70 21.99
C THR A 228 -21.69 10.35 21.28
N PRO A 229 -20.54 9.69 21.08
CA PRO A 229 -20.49 8.45 20.33
C PRO A 229 -21.18 7.35 21.14
N ASN A 230 -22.17 6.69 20.55
CA ASN A 230 -22.76 5.49 21.13
C ASN A 230 -21.92 4.27 20.72
N LEU A 231 -20.96 3.89 21.56
CA LEU A 231 -20.02 2.81 21.29
C LEU A 231 -20.59 1.46 21.77
N THR A 232 -20.38 0.43 20.97
CA THR A 232 -20.70 -0.97 21.30
C THR A 232 -19.45 -1.82 21.20
N VAL A 233 -19.45 -2.96 21.89
CA VAL A 233 -18.40 -3.98 21.82
C VAL A 233 -19.06 -5.31 21.53
N VAL A 234 -18.63 -5.97 20.46
CA VAL A 234 -18.95 -7.37 20.19
C VAL A 234 -17.75 -8.22 20.56
N SER A 235 -17.99 -9.41 21.11
CA SER A 235 -16.91 -10.23 21.68
C SER A 235 -17.11 -11.70 21.42
N ASN A 236 -16.00 -12.39 21.18
CA ASN A 236 -15.94 -13.85 21.14
C ASN A 236 -14.58 -14.32 21.65
N HIS A 237 -14.60 -14.94 22.85
CA HIS A 237 -13.41 -15.50 23.50
C HIS A 237 -12.29 -14.44 23.58
N HIS A 238 -11.25 -14.60 22.77
CA HIS A 238 -10.06 -13.76 22.75
C HIS A 238 -10.25 -12.42 22.02
N PHE A 239 -11.37 -12.18 21.34
CA PHE A 239 -11.53 -11.01 20.47
C PHE A 239 -12.62 -10.07 20.95
N HIS A 240 -12.30 -8.78 21.00
CA HIS A 240 -13.22 -7.71 21.39
C HIS A 240 -13.18 -6.59 20.34
N VAL A 241 -14.23 -6.46 19.53
CA VAL A 241 -14.32 -5.44 18.49
C VAL A 241 -15.22 -4.30 18.94
N LYS A 242 -14.64 -3.12 19.08
CA LYS A 242 -15.28 -1.88 19.50
C LYS A 242 -15.55 -0.99 18.29
N ALA A 243 -16.78 -0.49 18.18
CA ALA A 243 -17.20 0.41 17.11
C ALA A 243 -18.33 1.32 17.58
N ALA A 244 -18.62 2.38 16.82
CA ALA A 244 -19.90 3.07 16.96
C ALA A 244 -21.05 2.09 16.61
N SER A 245 -22.14 2.12 17.36
CA SER A 245 -23.28 1.19 17.24
C SER A 245 -23.89 1.10 15.84
N ARG A 246 -23.82 2.18 15.06
CA ARG A 246 -24.20 2.22 13.64
C ARG A 246 -23.37 1.29 12.72
N TYR A 247 -22.22 0.82 13.20
CA TYR A 247 -21.29 -0.09 12.52
C TYR A 247 -21.22 -1.45 13.22
N LEU A 248 -22.28 -1.85 13.93
CA LEU A 248 -22.37 -3.15 14.59
C LEU A 248 -22.19 -4.30 13.59
N ASP A 249 -22.78 -4.18 12.40
CA ASP A 249 -22.64 -5.17 11.31
C ASP A 249 -21.18 -5.33 10.86
N LEU A 250 -20.43 -4.23 10.77
CA LEU A 250 -19.00 -4.26 10.45
C LEU A 250 -18.17 -4.88 11.58
N ALA A 251 -18.49 -4.56 12.84
CA ALA A 251 -17.80 -5.12 13.99
C ALA A 251 -18.01 -6.65 14.08
N GLU A 252 -19.24 -7.12 13.83
CA GLU A 252 -19.56 -8.55 13.74
C GLU A 252 -18.83 -9.23 12.59
N LYS A 253 -18.72 -8.56 11.43
CA LYS A 253 -17.98 -9.08 10.27
C LYS A 253 -16.49 -9.29 10.57
N VAL A 254 -15.83 -8.31 11.20
CA VAL A 254 -14.42 -8.44 11.62
C VAL A 254 -14.25 -9.55 12.64
N LEU A 255 -15.15 -9.62 13.63
CA LEU A 255 -15.12 -10.67 14.65
C LEU A 255 -15.24 -12.07 14.03
N ASP A 256 -16.14 -12.26 13.07
CA ASP A 256 -16.33 -13.52 12.35
C ASP A 256 -15.08 -13.93 11.56
N VAL A 257 -14.42 -12.98 10.87
CA VAL A 257 -13.14 -13.23 10.18
C VAL A 257 -12.07 -13.71 11.16
N TYR A 258 -11.94 -13.06 12.31
CA TYR A 258 -10.94 -13.42 13.32
C TYR A 258 -11.22 -14.80 13.92
N VAL A 259 -12.46 -15.07 14.32
CA VAL A 259 -12.86 -16.38 14.86
C VAL A 259 -12.60 -17.50 13.86
N LYS A 260 -12.84 -17.28 12.56
CA LYS A 260 -12.57 -18.27 11.51
C LYS A 260 -11.09 -18.47 11.22
N ALA A 261 -10.28 -17.41 11.26
CA ALA A 261 -8.85 -17.48 11.02
C ALA A 261 -8.05 -18.06 12.20
N TYR A 262 -8.55 -17.85 13.43
CA TYR A 262 -7.81 -18.13 14.65
C TYR A 262 -7.32 -19.59 14.80
N PRO A 263 -8.09 -20.64 14.47
CA PRO A 263 -7.58 -22.02 14.53
C PRO A 263 -6.37 -22.24 13.61
N THR A 264 -6.39 -21.70 12.39
CA THR A 264 -5.27 -21.80 11.45
C THR A 264 -4.05 -21.04 11.96
N LEU A 265 -4.25 -19.82 12.48
CA LEU A 265 -3.15 -19.01 13.00
C LEU A 265 -2.54 -19.62 14.28
N THR A 266 -3.36 -20.10 15.21
CA THR A 266 -2.88 -20.77 16.43
C THR A 266 -2.12 -22.06 16.11
N GLU A 267 -2.56 -22.86 15.13
CA GLU A 267 -1.81 -24.03 14.66
C GLU A 267 -0.47 -23.63 14.01
N LEU A 268 -0.50 -22.62 13.13
CA LEU A 268 0.66 -22.14 12.40
C LEU A 268 1.75 -21.61 13.33
N PHE A 269 1.39 -20.74 14.27
CA PHE A 269 2.35 -20.14 15.21
C PHE A 269 2.61 -21.06 16.41
N GLY A 270 1.71 -21.99 16.71
CA GLY A 270 1.74 -22.87 17.89
C GLY A 270 1.74 -22.09 19.20
N ILE A 271 0.96 -21.01 19.25
CA ILE A 271 0.73 -20.13 20.41
C ILE A 271 -0.72 -19.64 20.38
N GLU A 272 -1.22 -19.22 21.54
CA GLU A 272 -2.50 -18.53 21.68
C GLU A 272 -2.27 -17.05 22.02
N LEU A 273 -3.25 -16.22 21.67
CA LEU A 273 -3.30 -14.81 22.05
C LEU A 273 -4.27 -14.65 23.23
N ASP A 274 -3.93 -13.74 24.13
CA ASP A 274 -4.80 -13.33 25.24
C ASP A 274 -5.42 -11.97 24.90
N ASP A 275 -6.76 -11.88 24.95
CA ASP A 275 -7.56 -10.64 24.86
C ASP A 275 -7.05 -9.60 23.83
N VAL A 276 -7.38 -9.80 22.56
CA VAL A 276 -7.12 -8.90 21.45
C VAL A 276 -8.24 -7.86 21.32
N GLU A 277 -7.91 -6.61 21.60
CA GLU A 277 -8.80 -5.46 21.39
C GLU A 277 -8.67 -4.92 19.97
N VAL A 278 -9.80 -4.62 19.36
CA VAL A 278 -9.92 -4.08 18.00
C VAL A 278 -10.83 -2.87 18.01
N ARG A 279 -10.45 -1.80 17.32
CA ARG A 279 -11.24 -0.59 17.19
C ARG A 279 -11.47 -0.25 15.73
N LEU A 280 -12.73 -0.11 15.35
CA LEU A 280 -13.12 0.52 14.08
C LEU A 280 -13.15 2.03 14.29
N TYR A 281 -12.38 2.78 13.51
CA TYR A 281 -12.30 4.24 13.68
C TYR A 281 -12.68 5.00 12.41
N VAL A 282 -13.22 6.20 12.62
CA VAL A 282 -13.51 7.17 11.55
C VAL A 282 -12.20 7.86 11.15
N PRO A 283 -11.83 7.80 9.85
CA PRO A 283 -10.60 8.42 9.36
C PRO A 283 -10.67 9.95 9.38
N ASP A 284 -9.50 10.58 9.37
CA ASP A 284 -9.33 11.93 8.87
C ASP A 284 -8.76 11.94 7.43
N ILE A 285 -8.59 13.11 6.84
CA ILE A 285 -8.06 13.23 5.49
C ILE A 285 -6.62 12.70 5.36
N ASN A 286 -5.81 12.79 6.42
CA ASN A 286 -4.43 12.33 6.39
C ASN A 286 -4.40 10.80 6.36
N ASP A 287 -5.25 10.13 7.14
CA ASP A 287 -5.40 8.67 7.09
C ASP A 287 -5.70 8.19 5.67
N VAL A 288 -6.63 8.87 4.98
CA VAL A 288 -7.03 8.55 3.60
C VAL A 288 -5.91 8.85 2.61
N MET A 289 -5.23 9.99 2.74
CA MET A 289 -4.15 10.39 1.84
C MET A 289 -2.87 9.56 2.01
N SER A 290 -2.59 9.11 3.23
CA SER A 290 -1.45 8.23 3.55
C SER A 290 -1.74 6.77 3.26
N GLY A 291 -2.99 6.40 2.96
CA GLY A 291 -3.37 5.04 2.63
C GLY A 291 -3.34 4.09 3.83
N VAL A 292 -3.53 4.58 5.06
CA VAL A 292 -3.46 3.74 6.28
C VAL A 292 -4.70 2.85 6.36
N GLY A 293 -4.53 1.54 6.09
CA GLY A 293 -5.58 0.53 6.21
C GLY A 293 -5.90 0.15 7.65
N GLY A 294 -4.87 -0.09 8.44
CA GLY A 294 -4.92 -0.36 9.85
C GLY A 294 -3.57 -0.07 10.50
N TYR A 295 -3.52 -0.15 11.83
CA TYR A 295 -2.26 -0.10 12.56
C TYR A 295 -2.40 -0.68 13.97
N VAL A 296 -1.28 -1.18 14.51
CA VAL A 296 -1.15 -1.54 15.92
C VAL A 296 -0.12 -0.62 16.59
N PRO A 297 -0.52 0.25 17.54
CA PRO A 297 0.43 1.11 18.22
C PRO A 297 1.30 0.30 19.19
N PHE A 298 2.61 0.45 19.11
CA PHE A 298 3.53 -0.15 20.07
C PHE A 298 3.83 0.82 21.22
N LYS A 299 3.44 0.47 22.45
CA LYS A 299 3.64 1.32 23.64
C LYS A 299 4.18 0.50 24.81
N ALA A 300 5.22 1.02 25.46
CA ALA A 300 5.80 0.43 26.69
C ALA A 300 6.15 -1.07 26.57
N GLY A 301 6.64 -1.50 25.41
CA GLY A 301 7.04 -2.90 25.18
C GLY A 301 5.88 -3.86 24.92
N LYS A 302 4.66 -3.37 24.67
CA LYS A 302 3.48 -4.16 24.33
C LYS A 302 2.80 -3.64 23.07
N LEU A 303 2.21 -4.54 22.30
CA LEU A 303 1.25 -4.18 21.26
C LEU A 303 -0.03 -3.64 21.92
N GLY A 304 -0.55 -2.56 21.35
CA GLY A 304 -1.84 -1.97 21.72
C GLY A 304 -3.01 -2.62 20.99
N GLU A 305 -4.13 -1.91 20.94
CA GLU A 305 -5.33 -2.33 20.20
C GLU A 305 -5.10 -2.26 18.68
N ILE A 306 -5.70 -3.19 17.93
CA ILE A 306 -5.74 -3.14 16.47
C ILE A 306 -6.69 -2.01 16.05
N ASN A 307 -6.21 -1.00 15.33
CA ASN A 307 -7.03 0.09 14.81
C ASN A 307 -7.29 -0.14 13.32
N LEU A 308 -8.56 -0.30 12.94
CA LEU A 308 -8.96 -0.53 11.55
C LEU A 308 -9.66 0.72 10.98
N ASN A 309 -9.13 1.22 9.87
CA ASN A 309 -9.67 2.38 9.19
C ASN A 309 -10.93 2.00 8.41
N MET A 310 -12.08 2.51 8.84
CA MET A 310 -13.36 2.18 8.20
C MET A 310 -13.46 2.67 6.76
N PHE A 311 -12.60 3.58 6.30
CA PHE A 311 -12.57 4.01 4.89
C PHE A 311 -12.52 2.84 3.93
N TYR A 312 -11.76 1.80 4.30
CA TYR A 312 -11.48 0.65 3.45
C TYR A 312 -12.64 -0.32 3.31
N ILE A 313 -13.76 -0.13 4.02
CA ILE A 313 -15.01 -0.86 3.73
C ILE A 313 -15.53 -0.57 2.31
N ARG A 314 -15.06 0.52 1.70
CA ARG A 314 -15.40 0.95 0.34
C ARG A 314 -14.48 0.35 -0.73
N ALA A 315 -13.46 -0.41 -0.33
CA ALA A 315 -12.58 -1.11 -1.25
C ALA A 315 -13.28 -2.33 -1.86
N VAL A 316 -12.56 -3.05 -2.73
CA VAL A 316 -13.07 -4.30 -3.31
C VAL A 316 -13.32 -5.30 -2.18
N GLU A 317 -14.39 -6.09 -2.30
CA GLU A 317 -14.73 -7.13 -1.31
C GLU A 317 -13.53 -8.03 -1.01
N GLY A 318 -13.21 -8.20 0.27
CA GLY A 318 -12.04 -8.95 0.76
C GLY A 318 -10.89 -8.05 1.19
N SER A 319 -10.79 -6.81 0.71
CA SER A 319 -9.68 -5.91 1.07
C SER A 319 -9.71 -5.47 2.53
N PHE A 320 -10.88 -5.10 3.06
CA PHE A 320 -10.99 -4.66 4.47
C PHE A 320 -10.73 -5.83 5.43
N GLU A 321 -11.21 -7.02 5.09
CA GLU A 321 -11.00 -8.23 5.87
C GLU A 321 -9.54 -8.69 5.83
N LEU A 322 -8.87 -8.53 4.68
CA LEU A 322 -7.44 -8.78 4.55
C LEU A 322 -6.63 -7.85 5.45
N ILE A 323 -6.93 -6.54 5.45
CA ILE A 323 -6.31 -5.57 6.36
C ILE A 323 -6.48 -6.01 7.81
N ALA A 324 -7.69 -6.43 8.21
CA ALA A 324 -7.93 -6.91 9.56
C ALA A 324 -7.05 -8.14 9.89
N LEU A 325 -6.95 -9.12 8.98
CA LEU A 325 -6.10 -10.29 9.17
C LEU A 325 -4.61 -9.92 9.23
N HIS A 326 -4.15 -8.97 8.43
CA HIS A 326 -2.77 -8.45 8.44
C HIS A 326 -2.40 -7.93 9.83
N GLU A 327 -3.23 -7.06 10.40
CA GLU A 327 -2.99 -6.52 11.74
C GLU A 327 -3.08 -7.59 12.84
N LEU A 328 -3.95 -8.61 12.68
CA LEU A 328 -4.00 -9.74 13.60
C LEU A 328 -2.72 -10.58 13.55
N VAL A 329 -2.13 -10.78 12.36
CA VAL A 329 -0.88 -11.52 12.23
C VAL A 329 0.27 -10.82 12.95
N HIS A 330 0.31 -9.49 12.97
CA HIS A 330 1.30 -8.73 13.76
C HIS A 330 1.28 -9.11 15.26
N HIS A 331 0.10 -9.38 15.84
CA HIS A 331 0.01 -9.87 17.23
C HIS A 331 0.66 -11.24 17.41
N PHE A 332 0.46 -12.16 16.48
CA PHE A 332 1.10 -13.47 16.51
C PHE A 332 2.63 -13.39 16.32
N LEU A 333 3.10 -12.57 15.38
CA LEU A 333 4.52 -12.36 15.12
C LEU A 333 5.25 -11.78 16.33
N TRP A 334 4.64 -10.81 17.01
CA TRP A 334 5.19 -10.31 18.27
C TRP A 334 5.20 -11.39 19.35
N ARG A 335 4.08 -12.11 19.53
CA ARG A 335 3.94 -13.11 20.59
C ARG A 335 4.87 -14.32 20.42
N VAL A 336 5.23 -14.67 19.19
CA VAL A 336 6.19 -15.74 18.86
C VAL A 336 7.65 -15.31 19.08
N GLY A 337 7.91 -14.01 19.27
CA GLY A 337 9.22 -13.47 19.59
C GLY A 337 9.95 -12.82 18.40
N ILE A 338 9.23 -12.32 17.40
CA ILE A 338 9.81 -11.49 16.33
C ILE A 338 9.56 -10.01 16.70
N PRO A 339 10.59 -9.15 16.78
CA PRO A 339 10.44 -7.78 17.24
C PRO A 339 9.86 -6.86 16.15
N PRO A 340 8.94 -5.93 16.50
CA PRO A 340 8.21 -5.12 15.52
C PRO A 340 9.09 -4.19 14.68
N ASP A 341 10.32 -3.91 15.11
CA ASP A 341 11.27 -3.07 14.38
C ASP A 341 11.98 -3.81 13.24
N ARG A 342 11.77 -5.13 13.10
CA ARG A 342 12.19 -5.92 11.94
C ARG A 342 11.12 -5.86 10.85
N LEU A 343 10.90 -4.67 10.30
CA LEU A 343 9.76 -4.37 9.43
C LEU A 343 9.65 -5.31 8.23
N TRP A 344 10.75 -5.62 7.54
CA TRP A 344 10.68 -6.53 6.39
C TRP A 344 10.18 -7.92 6.78
N VAL A 345 10.51 -8.39 7.98
CA VAL A 345 10.03 -9.68 8.50
C VAL A 345 8.57 -9.56 8.94
N HIS A 346 8.25 -8.51 9.69
CA HIS A 346 6.91 -8.28 10.23
C HIS A 346 5.89 -8.09 9.12
N GLU A 347 6.08 -7.08 8.27
CA GLU A 347 5.16 -6.78 7.19
C GLU A 347 5.19 -7.85 6.10
N GLY A 348 6.36 -8.43 5.79
CA GLY A 348 6.46 -9.50 4.80
C GLY A 348 5.72 -10.79 5.20
N LEU A 349 5.82 -11.20 6.46
CA LEU A 349 5.06 -12.34 6.98
C LEU A 349 3.58 -11.99 7.19
N ALA A 350 3.28 -10.77 7.65
CA ALA A 350 1.90 -10.32 7.80
C ALA A 350 1.16 -10.33 6.46
N GLU A 351 1.77 -9.81 5.39
CA GLU A 351 1.23 -9.89 4.02
C GLU A 351 1.06 -11.34 3.59
N TYR A 352 2.13 -12.14 3.63
CA TYR A 352 2.07 -13.52 3.13
C TYR A 352 1.05 -14.38 3.86
N LEU A 353 1.07 -14.36 5.20
CA LEU A 353 0.20 -15.23 6.00
C LEU A 353 -1.25 -14.75 5.98
N SER A 354 -1.49 -13.43 5.99
CA SER A 354 -2.86 -12.91 5.89
C SER A 354 -3.47 -13.24 4.53
N ILE A 355 -2.73 -13.11 3.43
CA ILE A 355 -3.18 -13.50 2.08
C ILE A 355 -3.51 -14.99 2.01
N GLU A 356 -2.61 -15.87 2.48
CA GLU A 356 -2.84 -17.32 2.42
C GLU A 356 -4.03 -17.76 3.28
N VAL A 357 -4.18 -17.19 4.48
CA VAL A 357 -5.34 -17.47 5.33
C VAL A 357 -6.62 -16.87 4.73
N ALA A 358 -6.57 -15.67 4.15
CA ALA A 358 -7.71 -15.04 3.50
C ALA A 358 -8.22 -15.85 2.30
N LYS A 359 -7.31 -16.44 1.50
CA LYS A 359 -7.66 -17.37 0.41
C LYS A 359 -8.32 -18.64 0.94
N LEU A 360 -7.83 -19.24 2.02
CA LEU A 360 -8.47 -20.39 2.67
C LEU A 360 -9.90 -20.08 3.13
N LEU A 361 -10.11 -18.86 3.63
CA LEU A 361 -11.42 -18.36 4.04
C LEU A 361 -12.30 -17.82 2.89
N LYS A 362 -11.73 -17.69 1.68
CA LYS A 362 -12.41 -17.17 0.47
C LYS A 362 -13.00 -15.77 0.68
N LEU A 363 -12.22 -14.85 1.27
CA LEU A 363 -12.72 -13.53 1.70
C LEU A 363 -13.12 -12.58 0.55
N GLY A 364 -12.67 -12.83 -0.67
CA GLY A 364 -13.12 -12.08 -1.85
C GLY A 364 -11.98 -11.70 -2.79
N ARG A 365 -12.35 -11.11 -3.93
CA ARG A 365 -11.40 -10.75 -5.01
C ARG A 365 -10.37 -9.70 -4.58
N GLY A 366 -10.69 -8.85 -3.60
CA GLY A 366 -9.76 -7.86 -3.07
C GLY A 366 -8.48 -8.47 -2.50
N VAL A 367 -8.50 -9.75 -2.11
CA VAL A 367 -7.31 -10.52 -1.73
C VAL A 367 -6.43 -10.83 -2.94
N ASP A 368 -7.03 -11.34 -4.01
CA ASP A 368 -6.33 -11.71 -5.24
C ASP A 368 -5.76 -10.47 -5.96
N ASP A 369 -6.54 -9.39 -6.04
CA ASP A 369 -6.12 -8.13 -6.68
C ASP A 369 -4.94 -7.50 -5.89
N HIS A 370 -4.93 -7.59 -4.56
CA HIS A 370 -3.83 -7.10 -3.72
C HIS A 370 -2.56 -7.95 -3.89
N GLU A 371 -2.69 -9.28 -3.88
CA GLU A 371 -1.56 -10.16 -4.16
C GLU A 371 -0.96 -9.88 -5.55
N GLU A 372 -1.79 -9.77 -6.58
CA GLU A 372 -1.34 -9.50 -7.94
C GLU A 372 -0.56 -8.18 -8.00
N MET A 373 -1.06 -7.13 -7.33
CA MET A 373 -0.37 -5.84 -7.22
C MET A 373 1.02 -5.99 -6.59
N LEU A 374 1.13 -6.67 -5.44
CA LEU A 374 2.42 -6.88 -4.78
C LEU A 374 3.40 -7.64 -5.68
N LEU A 375 2.91 -8.64 -6.42
CA LEU A 375 3.75 -9.41 -7.34
C LEU A 375 4.21 -8.59 -8.53
N GLN A 376 3.32 -7.81 -9.13
CA GLN A 376 3.67 -6.94 -10.24
C GLN A 376 4.74 -5.93 -9.81
N VAL A 377 4.64 -5.38 -8.60
CA VAL A 377 5.68 -4.48 -8.07
C VAL A 377 6.98 -5.25 -7.82
N ALA A 378 6.93 -6.36 -7.08
CA ALA A 378 8.12 -7.12 -6.69
C ALA A 378 8.92 -7.65 -7.88
N LEU A 379 8.25 -8.14 -8.92
CA LEU A 379 8.90 -8.66 -10.14
C LEU A 379 9.62 -7.58 -10.96
N ASN A 380 9.29 -6.30 -10.73
CA ASN A 380 9.95 -5.16 -11.36
C ASN A 380 11.10 -4.58 -10.50
N LEU A 381 11.41 -5.17 -9.35
CA LEU A 381 12.52 -4.74 -8.49
C LEU A 381 13.82 -5.47 -8.87
N ASP A 382 14.89 -4.71 -9.06
CA ASP A 382 16.22 -5.27 -9.39
C ASP A 382 16.90 -5.96 -8.19
N ASN A 383 16.50 -5.61 -6.97
CA ASN A 383 17.11 -6.05 -5.72
C ASN A 383 16.03 -6.09 -4.62
N LEU A 384 16.03 -7.11 -3.76
CA LEU A 384 15.09 -7.22 -2.64
C LEU A 384 15.75 -6.86 -1.30
N GLY A 385 17.07 -6.92 -1.18
CA GLY A 385 17.80 -6.75 0.10
C GLY A 385 17.77 -5.33 0.66
N PHE A 386 17.31 -4.33 -0.11
CA PHE A 386 17.11 -2.97 0.40
C PHE A 386 16.11 -2.92 1.56
N VAL A 387 15.24 -3.93 1.70
CA VAL A 387 14.29 -4.05 2.82
C VAL A 387 14.97 -4.16 4.19
N GLN A 388 16.25 -4.55 4.26
CA GLN A 388 17.02 -4.53 5.51
C GLN A 388 17.21 -3.12 6.07
N GLY A 389 17.16 -2.10 5.21
CA GLY A 389 17.22 -0.70 5.61
C GLY A 389 15.87 -0.09 5.98
N TRP A 390 14.78 -0.87 5.95
CA TRP A 390 13.45 -0.39 6.27
C TRP A 390 13.26 -0.22 7.78
N ASP A 391 12.93 0.99 8.19
CA ASP A 391 12.61 1.34 9.57
C ASP A 391 11.39 2.30 9.68
N PHE A 392 10.95 2.57 10.89
CA PHE A 392 9.81 3.47 11.16
C PHE A 392 10.05 4.93 10.73
N SER A 393 11.28 5.32 10.40
CA SER A 393 11.62 6.66 9.90
C SER A 393 11.60 6.74 8.37
N THR A 394 11.40 5.60 7.70
CA THR A 394 11.33 5.53 6.24
C THR A 394 10.14 6.34 5.74
N VAL A 395 10.42 7.31 4.86
CA VAL A 395 9.42 8.22 4.28
C VAL A 395 9.23 7.94 2.79
N GLY A 396 8.04 8.23 2.30
CA GLY A 396 7.69 8.10 0.87
C GLY A 396 6.81 6.89 0.59
N ASP A 397 6.82 6.45 -0.66
CA ASP A 397 6.05 5.28 -1.09
C ASP A 397 6.65 3.99 -0.52
N LEU A 398 5.90 3.33 0.36
CA LEU A 398 6.30 2.08 1.00
C LEU A 398 5.93 0.84 0.18
N THR A 399 5.18 0.98 -0.92
CA THR A 399 4.72 -0.14 -1.75
C THR A 399 5.86 -1.08 -2.16
N PRO A 400 7.05 -0.59 -2.60
CA PRO A 400 8.18 -1.46 -2.93
C PRO A 400 8.69 -2.29 -1.74
N TYR A 401 8.64 -1.75 -0.51
CA TYR A 401 9.11 -2.44 0.69
C TYR A 401 8.19 -3.59 1.08
N TYR A 402 6.87 -3.34 1.08
CA TYR A 402 5.86 -4.38 1.29
C TYR A 402 5.96 -5.46 0.20
N ALA A 403 6.02 -5.06 -1.08
CA ALA A 403 6.11 -5.99 -2.20
C ALA A 403 7.38 -6.86 -2.18
N ALA A 404 8.55 -6.27 -1.94
CA ALA A 404 9.80 -7.02 -1.84
C ALA A 404 9.80 -8.00 -0.66
N SER A 405 9.32 -7.54 0.50
CA SER A 405 9.22 -8.36 1.72
C SER A 405 8.26 -9.52 1.52
N TYR A 406 7.05 -9.24 1.03
CA TYR A 406 6.06 -10.26 0.64
C TYR A 406 6.67 -11.28 -0.32
N TYR A 407 7.36 -10.83 -1.37
CA TYR A 407 7.93 -11.72 -2.38
C TYR A 407 9.02 -12.64 -1.81
N VAL A 408 9.85 -12.16 -0.86
CA VAL A 408 10.82 -12.99 -0.15
C VAL A 408 10.12 -14.15 0.55
N PHE A 409 9.08 -13.87 1.35
CA PHE A 409 8.36 -14.92 2.07
C PHE A 409 7.54 -15.82 1.13
N ARG A 410 6.81 -15.23 0.18
CA ARG A 410 6.08 -16.01 -0.82
C ARG A 410 6.98 -16.99 -1.57
N SER A 411 8.14 -16.54 -2.05
CA SER A 411 9.08 -17.41 -2.78
C SER A 411 9.58 -18.58 -1.94
N LEU A 412 9.79 -18.38 -0.63
CA LEU A 412 10.17 -19.47 0.27
C LEU A 412 8.98 -20.38 0.58
N GLY A 413 7.79 -19.82 0.79
CA GLY A 413 6.56 -20.58 0.93
C GLY A 413 6.32 -21.50 -0.27
N ASP A 414 6.37 -20.96 -1.48
CA ASP A 414 6.15 -21.71 -2.72
C ASP A 414 7.12 -22.89 -2.87
N ASP A 415 8.41 -22.69 -2.51
CA ASP A 415 9.45 -23.71 -2.68
C ASP A 415 9.47 -24.78 -1.58
N TYR A 416 9.12 -24.43 -0.33
CA TYR A 416 9.35 -25.30 0.83
C TYR A 416 8.07 -25.83 1.49
N GLY A 417 6.88 -25.53 0.95
CA GLY A 417 5.63 -26.16 1.38
C GLY A 417 4.64 -25.24 2.11
N GLY A 418 4.64 -23.96 1.77
CA GLY A 418 3.66 -22.95 2.15
C GLY A 418 3.54 -22.76 3.66
N LEU A 419 2.30 -22.76 4.17
CA LEU A 419 2.02 -22.61 5.60
C LEU A 419 2.73 -23.66 6.47
N ASN A 420 2.95 -24.89 5.99
CA ASN A 420 3.65 -25.91 6.78
C ASN A 420 5.14 -25.58 6.97
N TYR A 421 5.78 -24.96 5.97
CA TYR A 421 7.14 -24.45 6.10
C TYR A 421 7.22 -23.37 7.18
N TYR A 422 6.27 -22.42 7.18
CA TYR A 422 6.23 -21.37 8.18
C TYR A 422 5.91 -21.88 9.59
N ARG A 423 5.08 -22.93 9.71
CA ARG A 423 4.86 -23.60 11.00
C ARG A 423 6.18 -24.13 11.59
N MET A 424 7.03 -24.73 10.75
CA MET A 424 8.35 -25.19 11.18
C MET A 424 9.26 -24.00 11.53
N PHE A 425 9.28 -22.95 10.72
CA PHE A 425 10.03 -21.71 11.01
C PHE A 425 9.66 -21.14 12.38
N PHE A 426 8.37 -20.97 12.69
CA PHE A 426 7.92 -20.46 13.98
C PHE A 426 8.27 -21.39 15.14
N SER A 427 8.28 -22.72 14.93
CA SER A 427 8.76 -23.66 15.95
C SER A 427 10.24 -23.42 16.31
N TYR A 428 11.08 -23.12 15.33
CA TYR A 428 12.49 -22.80 15.56
C TYR A 428 12.69 -21.45 16.23
N VAL A 429 11.94 -20.41 15.83
CA VAL A 429 11.94 -19.10 16.49
C VAL A 429 11.62 -19.25 17.99
N LYS A 430 10.54 -19.96 18.31
CA LYS A 430 10.16 -20.24 19.71
C LYS A 430 11.23 -21.01 20.47
N SER A 431 11.83 -22.03 19.84
CA SER A 431 12.88 -22.83 20.48
C SER A 431 14.11 -22.02 20.89
N ARG A 432 14.33 -20.86 20.25
CA ARG A 432 15.39 -19.90 20.55
C ARG A 432 14.98 -18.79 21.52
N GLY A 433 13.70 -18.72 21.89
CA GLY A 433 13.15 -17.63 22.71
C GLY A 433 12.86 -16.35 21.93
N GLY A 434 12.81 -16.42 20.60
CA GLY A 434 12.68 -15.26 19.70
C GLY A 434 13.89 -15.09 18.77
N VAL A 435 13.87 -13.99 18.01
CA VAL A 435 14.96 -13.57 17.12
C VAL A 435 15.12 -12.05 17.21
N GLU A 436 16.34 -11.52 17.05
CA GLU A 436 16.58 -10.07 17.11
C GLU A 436 17.17 -9.49 15.82
N ILE A 437 17.93 -10.29 15.08
CA ILE A 437 18.68 -9.85 13.89
C ILE A 437 18.34 -10.69 12.65
N ASP A 438 18.59 -10.13 11.47
CA ASP A 438 18.29 -10.76 10.18
C ASP A 438 18.94 -12.15 10.04
N GLU A 439 20.17 -12.32 10.53
CA GLU A 439 20.87 -13.61 10.47
C GLU A 439 20.18 -14.70 11.31
N GLU A 440 19.53 -14.34 12.41
CA GLU A 440 18.79 -15.30 13.24
C GLU A 440 17.48 -15.72 12.58
N VAL A 441 16.78 -14.76 11.96
CA VAL A 441 15.59 -15.01 11.14
C VAL A 441 15.95 -15.97 10.01
N ILE A 442 17.00 -15.66 9.25
CA ILE A 442 17.45 -16.46 8.10
C ILE A 442 17.96 -17.84 8.54
N ALA A 443 18.60 -17.94 9.71
CA ALA A 443 18.97 -19.23 10.29
C ALA A 443 17.74 -20.09 10.61
N CYS A 444 16.67 -19.50 11.16
CA CYS A 444 15.43 -20.23 11.43
C CYS A 444 14.73 -20.65 10.13
N LEU A 445 14.71 -19.78 9.11
CA LEU A 445 14.19 -20.11 7.77
C LEU A 445 15.00 -21.27 7.14
N SER A 446 16.32 -21.24 7.25
CA SER A 446 17.20 -22.31 6.78
C SER A 446 16.94 -23.64 7.48
N LEU A 447 16.74 -23.62 8.80
CA LEU A 447 16.38 -24.82 9.57
C LEU A 447 15.02 -25.40 9.14
N ALA A 448 14.04 -24.54 8.83
CA ALA A 448 12.75 -24.96 8.31
C ALA A 448 12.85 -25.55 6.90
N ALA A 449 13.76 -25.02 6.06
CA ALA A 449 14.00 -25.48 4.70
C ALA A 449 14.85 -26.76 4.65
N ASN A 450 15.48 -27.14 5.78
CA ASN A 450 16.48 -28.20 5.86
C ASN A 450 17.68 -27.97 4.90
N GLU A 451 17.98 -26.70 4.59
CA GLU A 451 19.15 -26.29 3.82
C GLU A 451 19.54 -24.83 4.10
N SER A 452 20.76 -24.44 3.76
CA SER A 452 21.22 -23.06 3.96
C SER A 452 20.64 -22.12 2.92
N LEU A 453 19.87 -21.12 3.36
CA LEU A 453 19.32 -20.07 2.48
C LEU A 453 20.28 -18.88 2.31
N THR A 454 21.48 -18.91 2.91
CA THR A 454 22.41 -17.78 2.90
C THR A 454 22.78 -17.30 1.49
N TYR A 455 23.04 -18.23 0.55
CA TYR A 455 23.36 -17.84 -0.82
C TYR A 455 22.16 -17.24 -1.56
N ARG A 456 20.96 -17.73 -1.27
CA ARG A 456 19.71 -17.22 -1.84
C ARG A 456 19.45 -15.79 -1.38
N PHE A 457 19.54 -15.53 -0.07
CA PHE A 457 19.41 -14.18 0.48
C PHE A 457 20.48 -13.22 -0.05
N LYS A 458 21.74 -13.67 -0.18
CA LYS A 458 22.80 -12.89 -0.84
C LYS A 458 22.48 -12.60 -2.32
N GLY A 459 21.90 -13.58 -3.03
CA GLY A 459 21.44 -13.41 -4.40
C GLY A 459 20.28 -12.41 -4.54
N TRP A 460 19.44 -12.31 -3.50
CA TRP A 460 18.43 -11.27 -3.35
C TRP A 460 18.99 -9.93 -2.87
N GLY A 461 20.31 -9.82 -2.67
CA GLY A 461 21.01 -8.60 -2.30
C GLY A 461 21.03 -8.28 -0.80
N PHE A 462 20.69 -9.25 0.06
CA PHE A 462 20.82 -9.07 1.51
C PHE A 462 22.31 -9.04 1.91
N GLU A 463 22.66 -8.04 2.70
CA GLU A 463 23.91 -7.90 3.42
C GLU A 463 23.86 -8.72 4.71
N LEU A 464 24.08 -10.03 4.57
CA LEU A 464 24.29 -10.88 5.73
C LEU A 464 25.69 -10.64 6.25
N GLY A 465 25.78 -10.24 7.52
CA GLY A 465 27.02 -9.89 8.18
C GLY A 465 28.10 -10.88 7.80
N GLY A 466 29.15 -10.36 7.13
CA GLY A 466 30.45 -10.99 7.30
C GLY A 466 30.68 -11.12 8.80
N LEU A 467 31.21 -12.27 9.24
CA LEU A 467 31.57 -12.48 10.64
C LEU A 467 32.20 -11.19 11.20
N LYS A 468 31.68 -10.67 12.31
CA LYS A 468 32.32 -9.51 12.96
C LYS A 468 33.53 -10.02 13.73
N VAL A 469 34.64 -9.28 13.66
CA VAL A 469 35.90 -9.64 14.33
C VAL A 469 35.65 -9.87 15.83
N GLU A 470 34.87 -9.00 16.47
CA GLU A 470 34.56 -9.04 17.91
C GLU A 470 33.79 -10.32 18.30
N ARG A 471 32.94 -10.82 17.39
CA ARG A 471 32.18 -12.06 17.61
C ARG A 471 33.11 -13.28 17.58
N VAL A 472 33.97 -13.36 16.56
CA VAL A 472 34.96 -14.46 16.46
C VAL A 472 35.97 -14.41 17.60
N GLU A 473 36.42 -13.21 17.99
CA GLU A 473 37.27 -13.01 19.17
C GLU A 473 36.66 -13.57 20.45
N THR A 474 35.37 -13.29 20.68
CA THR A 474 34.65 -13.78 21.85
C THR A 474 34.57 -15.30 21.86
N LEU A 475 34.23 -15.92 20.72
CA LEU A 475 34.17 -17.37 20.58
C LEU A 475 35.54 -18.02 20.81
N VAL A 476 36.60 -17.49 20.20
CA VAL A 476 37.98 -17.97 20.37
C VAL A 476 38.43 -17.83 21.84
N LYS A 477 38.07 -16.73 22.51
CA LYS A 477 38.39 -16.50 23.93
C LYS A 477 37.76 -17.56 24.81
N ASN A 478 36.50 -17.92 24.53
CA ASN A 478 35.69 -18.85 25.31
C ASN A 478 35.97 -20.34 25.02
N LEU A 479 36.84 -20.66 24.05
CA LEU A 479 37.23 -22.05 23.79
C LEU A 479 37.80 -22.75 25.04
N PRO A 480 37.41 -24.01 25.31
CA PRO A 480 37.93 -24.81 26.41
C PRO A 480 39.45 -24.83 26.47
N SER A 481 40.01 -24.92 27.67
CA SER A 481 41.46 -24.88 27.89
C SER A 481 42.22 -26.00 27.18
N TRP A 482 41.60 -27.14 26.92
CA TRP A 482 42.20 -28.27 26.21
C TRP A 482 42.20 -28.10 24.68
N CYS A 483 41.46 -27.14 24.12
CA CYS A 483 41.43 -26.85 22.69
C CYS A 483 42.59 -25.93 22.23
N GLN A 484 43.76 -25.97 22.87
CA GLN A 484 44.86 -25.02 22.58
C GLN A 484 45.30 -25.01 21.11
N PRO A 485 45.45 -26.16 20.42
CA PRO A 485 45.84 -26.16 19.01
C PRO A 485 44.88 -25.38 18.11
N ALA A 486 43.57 -25.62 18.24
CA ALA A 486 42.56 -24.92 17.47
C ALA A 486 42.48 -23.44 17.87
N LYS A 487 42.58 -23.14 19.18
CA LYS A 487 42.59 -21.77 19.70
C LYS A 487 43.76 -20.95 19.16
N LEU A 488 44.95 -21.52 19.04
CA LEU A 488 46.11 -20.87 18.46
C LEU A 488 45.91 -20.58 16.97
N LEU A 489 45.43 -21.57 16.22
CA LEU A 489 45.19 -21.43 14.78
C LEU A 489 44.09 -20.40 14.48
N ALA A 490 42.99 -20.42 15.24
CA ALA A 490 41.92 -19.44 15.11
C ALA A 490 42.40 -18.02 15.44
N LYS A 491 43.22 -17.84 16.48
CA LYS A 491 43.84 -16.53 16.80
C LYS A 491 44.73 -16.01 15.68
N LEU A 492 45.55 -16.87 15.07
CA LEU A 492 46.43 -16.47 13.97
C LEU A 492 45.63 -16.00 12.74
N LEU A 493 44.56 -16.74 12.40
CA LEU A 493 43.66 -16.37 11.31
C LEU A 493 42.90 -15.06 11.60
N LEU A 494 42.50 -14.86 12.85
CA LEU A 494 41.81 -13.67 13.30
C LEU A 494 42.70 -12.42 13.26
N GLU A 495 43.95 -12.52 13.69
CA GLU A 495 44.92 -11.42 13.55
C GLU A 495 45.26 -11.15 12.09
N ALA A 496 45.41 -12.19 11.27
CA ALA A 496 45.61 -12.02 9.83
C ALA A 496 44.40 -11.34 9.15
N ALA A 497 43.18 -11.61 9.62
CA ALA A 497 41.96 -10.97 9.12
C ALA A 497 41.94 -9.46 9.44
N LYS A 498 42.32 -9.07 10.66
CA LYS A 498 42.44 -7.65 11.06
C LYS A 498 43.48 -6.91 10.23
N VAL A 499 44.65 -7.52 10.02
CA VAL A 499 45.70 -6.93 9.18
C VAL A 499 45.21 -6.80 7.74
N ALA A 500 44.53 -7.80 7.17
CA ALA A 500 43.98 -7.70 5.83
C ALA A 500 42.91 -6.58 5.70
N GLU A 501 42.16 -6.31 6.77
CA GLU A 501 41.18 -5.23 6.84
C GLU A 501 41.84 -3.84 6.85
N GLU A 502 42.90 -3.65 7.63
CA GLU A 502 43.70 -2.41 7.65
C GLU A 502 44.30 -2.06 6.28
N TRP A 503 44.60 -3.08 5.47
CA TRP A 503 45.16 -2.93 4.12
C TRP A 503 44.08 -2.79 3.03
N VAL A 504 42.81 -2.64 3.42
CA VAL A 504 41.63 -2.50 2.54
C VAL A 504 41.42 -3.72 1.62
N ASP A 505 41.98 -4.88 1.97
CA ASP A 505 41.73 -6.15 1.25
C ASP A 505 40.55 -6.89 1.90
N ARG A 506 39.36 -6.32 1.70
CA ARG A 506 38.09 -6.80 2.31
C ARG A 506 37.77 -8.26 1.94
N GLY A 507 38.19 -8.72 0.76
CA GLY A 507 37.97 -10.09 0.30
C GLY A 507 38.81 -11.10 1.09
N ARG A 508 40.10 -10.82 1.30
CA ARG A 508 40.97 -11.68 2.10
C ARG A 508 40.64 -11.63 3.59
N SER A 509 40.34 -10.45 4.12
CA SER A 509 39.93 -10.29 5.52
C SER A 509 38.73 -11.17 5.84
N LYS A 510 37.69 -11.14 4.98
CA LYS A 510 36.50 -11.98 5.12
C LYS A 510 36.82 -13.47 5.08
N ALA A 511 37.62 -13.94 4.12
CA ALA A 511 37.97 -15.36 4.00
C ALA A 511 38.77 -15.88 5.21
N LEU A 512 39.68 -15.06 5.75
CA LEU A 512 40.45 -15.37 6.95
C LEU A 512 39.56 -15.43 8.20
N LEU A 513 38.56 -14.55 8.28
CA LEU A 513 37.63 -14.48 9.39
C LEU A 513 36.64 -15.66 9.37
N GLU A 514 36.17 -16.06 8.20
CA GLU A 514 35.39 -17.30 7.98
C GLU A 514 36.20 -18.54 8.37
N ALA A 515 37.48 -18.61 7.99
CA ALA A 515 38.36 -19.70 8.41
C ALA A 515 38.57 -19.72 9.93
N ALA A 516 38.76 -18.56 10.57
CA ALA A 516 38.90 -18.46 12.02
C ALA A 516 37.64 -18.95 12.76
N ALA A 517 36.45 -18.58 12.28
CA ALA A 517 35.19 -19.04 12.83
C ALA A 517 35.00 -20.56 12.67
N TYR A 518 35.30 -21.12 11.49
CA TYR A 518 35.24 -22.56 11.24
C TYR A 518 36.14 -23.36 12.18
N ILE A 519 37.40 -22.95 12.35
CA ILE A 519 38.34 -23.59 13.28
C ILE A 519 37.82 -23.51 14.73
N THR A 520 37.14 -22.42 15.08
CA THR A 520 36.58 -22.22 16.42
C THR A 520 35.38 -23.12 16.69
N GLU A 521 34.46 -23.24 15.72
CA GLU A 521 33.30 -24.12 15.81
C GLU A 521 33.69 -25.60 15.88
N HIS A 522 34.78 -25.98 15.20
CA HIS A 522 35.25 -27.37 15.11
C HIS A 522 36.46 -27.64 16.02
N ALA A 523 36.67 -26.78 17.02
CA ALA A 523 37.91 -26.73 17.81
C ALA A 523 38.24 -28.05 18.51
N GLU A 524 37.22 -28.75 19.01
CA GLU A 524 37.38 -30.03 19.71
C GLU A 524 38.00 -31.10 18.81
N LEU A 525 37.43 -31.30 17.62
CA LEU A 525 37.90 -32.28 16.64
C LEU A 525 39.30 -31.94 16.13
N ILE A 526 39.54 -30.66 15.82
CA ILE A 526 40.84 -30.19 15.34
C ILE A 526 41.91 -30.38 16.41
N SER A 527 41.61 -30.06 17.66
CA SER A 527 42.54 -30.26 18.77
C SER A 527 42.85 -31.74 19.00
N VAL A 528 41.85 -32.63 18.97
CA VAL A 528 42.08 -34.09 19.05
C VAL A 528 42.98 -34.57 17.91
N ALA A 529 42.72 -34.14 16.67
CA ALA A 529 43.50 -34.54 15.51
C ALA A 529 44.97 -34.07 15.62
N VAL A 530 45.20 -32.84 16.05
CA VAL A 530 46.57 -32.30 16.25
C VAL A 530 47.28 -33.04 17.38
N TYR A 531 46.61 -33.32 18.50
CA TYR A 531 47.22 -34.08 19.59
C TYR A 531 47.56 -35.53 19.17
N ALA A 532 46.68 -36.18 18.40
CA ALA A 532 46.95 -37.50 17.85
C ALA A 532 48.19 -37.49 16.94
N LEU A 533 48.33 -36.48 16.08
CA LEU A 533 49.49 -36.31 15.22
C LEU A 533 50.79 -36.08 16.02
N ILE A 534 50.74 -35.27 17.07
CA ILE A 534 51.89 -35.05 17.97
C ILE A 534 52.27 -36.36 18.67
N ALA A 535 51.30 -37.13 19.17
CA ALA A 535 51.57 -38.42 19.81
C ALA A 535 52.20 -39.43 18.82
N LEU A 536 51.70 -39.49 17.59
CA LEU A 536 52.24 -40.36 16.53
C LEU A 536 53.67 -39.96 16.11
N THR A 537 53.95 -38.67 16.00
CA THR A 537 55.30 -38.18 15.64
C THR A 537 56.30 -38.38 16.78
N LEU A 538 55.90 -38.19 18.03
CA LEU A 538 56.73 -38.47 19.21
C LEU A 538 57.04 -39.97 19.32
N THR A 539 56.04 -40.84 19.17
CA THR A 539 56.24 -42.30 19.22
C THR A 539 57.12 -42.79 18.08
N TRP A 540 56.97 -42.25 16.87
CA TRP A 540 57.86 -42.55 15.74
C TRP A 540 59.30 -42.09 15.99
N SER A 541 59.49 -40.88 16.51
CA SER A 541 60.81 -40.31 16.81
C SER A 541 61.50 -41.07 17.94
N LEU A 542 60.77 -41.47 18.98
CA LEU A 542 61.27 -42.30 20.08
C LEU A 542 61.66 -43.70 19.59
N ARG A 543 60.85 -44.34 18.74
CA ARG A 543 61.23 -45.61 18.11
C ARG A 543 62.52 -45.48 17.30
N ARG A 544 62.63 -44.42 16.49
CA ARG A 544 63.82 -44.15 15.68
C ARG A 544 65.07 -43.93 16.54
N LEU A 545 64.96 -43.22 17.66
CA LEU A 545 66.04 -43.03 18.62
C LEU A 545 66.47 -44.34 19.31
N VAL A 546 65.51 -45.20 19.66
CA VAL A 546 65.80 -46.53 20.23
C VAL A 546 66.47 -47.43 19.19
N ASP A 547 66.03 -47.40 17.94
CA ASP A 547 66.63 -48.18 16.85
C ASP A 547 68.05 -47.70 16.51
N LEU A 548 68.31 -46.39 16.57
CA LEU A 548 69.66 -45.82 16.41
C LEU A 548 70.59 -46.24 17.57
N LYS A 549 70.08 -46.27 18.80
CA LYS A 549 70.85 -46.69 19.99
C LYS A 549 71.10 -48.21 20.06
N ARG A 550 70.33 -49.02 19.34
CA ARG A 550 70.57 -50.46 19.16
C ARG A 550 71.57 -50.78 18.04
N ARG A 551 71.90 -49.80 17.19
CA ARG A 551 72.85 -49.94 16.06
C ARG A 551 74.23 -49.33 16.33
N SER A 552 74.38 -48.56 17.41
CA SER A 552 75.67 -48.18 18.02
C SER A 552 76.07 -49.19 19.09
#